data_AF-A0A970R4C0-F1
#
_entry.id   AF-A0A970R4C0-F1
#
_cell.length_a   1.000
_cell.length_b   1.000
_cell.length_c   1.000
_cell.angle_alpha   90.00
_cell.angle_beta   90.00
_cell.angle_gamma   90.00
#
_symmetry.space_group_name_H-M   'P 1'
#
loop_
_entity.id
_entity.type
_entity.pdbx_description
1 polymer ?
#
loop_
_entity_poly.entity_id
_entity_poly.type
_entity_poly.pdbx_seq_one_letter_code
_entity_poly.pdbx_strand_id
1 'polypeptide(L)' 'MKKFAVLLITVMAFSGVYAQSNNVVASFNYLNRGKLDKAKEAIDKAAVHSKTMNDAKTWFYYGNVY' A
#
# COMPACT_ATOMS: atom_id res chain seq x y z
N MET A 1 24.44 -24.63 -9.47
CA MET A 1 23.67 -23.63 -10.24
C MET A 1 22.16 -23.69 -9.98
N LYS A 2 21.48 -24.85 -10.12
CA LYS A 2 20.03 -24.98 -9.86
C LYS A 2 19.60 -24.53 -8.44
N LYS A 3 20.40 -24.83 -7.41
CA LYS A 3 20.12 -24.44 -6.01
C LYS A 3 20.10 -22.92 -5.78
N PHE A 4 20.98 -22.17 -6.46
CA PHE A 4 21.01 -20.71 -6.38
C PHE A 4 19.88 -20.06 -7.16
N ALA A 5 19.48 -20.65 -8.29
CA ALA A 5 18.32 -20.18 -9.06
C ALA A 5 17.01 -20.33 -8.26
N VAL A 6 16.82 -21.45 -7.56
CA VAL A 6 15.65 -21.66 -6.68
C VAL A 6 15.64 -20.65 -5.53
N LEU A 7 16.78 -20.39 -4.91
CA LEU A 7 16.89 -19.40 -3.83
C LEU A 7 16.53 -17.98 -4.32
N LEU A 8 16.98 -17.61 -5.52
CA LEU A 8 16.71 -16.30 -6.11
C LEU A 8 15.22 -16.09 -6.43
N ILE A 9 14.55 -17.12 -6.96
CA ILE A 9 13.11 -17.11 -7.23
C ILE A 9 12.32 -16.97 -5.93
N THR A 10 12.73 -17.70 -4.88
CA THR A 10 12.09 -17.62 -3.56
C THR A 10 12.21 -16.22 -2.96
N VAL A 11 13.39 -15.58 -3.03
CA VAL A 11 13.59 -14.22 -2.50
C VAL A 11 12.75 -13.18 -3.26
N MET A 12 12.63 -13.31 -4.59
CA MET A 12 11.81 -12.41 -5.41
C MET A 12 10.30 -12.57 -5.14
N ALA A 13 9.84 -13.74 -4.70
CA ALA A 13 8.43 -13.95 -4.37
C ALA A 13 7.98 -13.21 -3.09
N PHE A 14 8.89 -12.91 -2.17
CA PHE A 14 8.56 -12.24 -0.90
C PHE A 14 8.62 -10.71 -0.94
N SER A 15 9.25 -10.11 -1.97
CA SER A 15 9.39 -8.65 -2.06
C SER A 15 8.07 -7.91 -2.41
N GLY A 16 7.10 -8.61 -3.02
CA GLY A 16 5.80 -8.02 -3.37
C GLY A 16 4.83 -7.79 -2.20
N VAL A 17 5.08 -8.43 -1.04
CA VAL A 17 4.16 -8.42 0.11
C VAL A 17 4.24 -7.11 0.92
N TYR A 18 5.39 -6.43 0.90
CA TYR A 18 5.65 -5.22 1.69
C TYR A 18 5.17 -3.92 1.03
N ALA A 19 4.76 -3.95 -0.24
CA ALA A 19 4.30 -2.76 -0.96
C ALA A 19 2.83 -2.36 -0.65
N GLN A 20 2.05 -3.20 0.04
CA GLN A 20 0.59 -3.02 0.17
C GLN A 20 0.13 -2.06 1.28
N SER A 21 0.81 -1.99 2.45
CA SER A 21 0.47 -0.96 3.47
C SER A 21 0.94 0.44 3.07
N ASN A 22 1.78 0.51 2.05
CA ASN A 22 2.35 1.76 1.53
C ASN A 22 1.25 2.72 1.06
N ASN A 23 0.10 2.24 0.58
CA ASN A 23 -0.95 3.12 0.05
C ASN A 23 -1.65 3.96 1.14
N VAL A 24 -1.85 3.40 2.34
CA VAL A 24 -2.42 4.14 3.49
C VAL A 24 -1.47 5.27 3.91
N VAL A 25 -0.17 4.95 4.02
CA VAL A 25 0.87 5.92 4.40
C VAL A 25 1.14 6.93 3.28
N ALA A 26 1.12 6.49 2.02
CA ALA A 26 1.27 7.34 0.85
C ALA A 26 0.12 8.34 0.75
N SER A 27 -1.12 7.91 1.00
CA SER A 27 -2.28 8.80 1.06
C SER A 27 -2.07 9.93 2.06
N PHE A 28 -1.70 9.58 3.31
CA PHE A 28 -1.40 10.57 4.35
C PHE A 28 -0.28 11.54 3.93
N ASN A 29 0.80 11.02 3.35
CA ASN A 29 1.90 11.84 2.87
C ASN A 29 1.52 12.76 1.70
N TYR A 30 0.66 12.30 0.80
CA TYR A 30 0.15 13.13 -0.30
C TYR A 30 -0.79 14.21 0.20
N LEU A 31 -1.67 13.88 1.15
CA LEU A 31 -2.57 14.83 1.80
C LEU A 31 -1.77 15.95 2.49
N ASN A 32 -0.75 15.61 3.29
CA ASN A 32 0.13 16.59 3.94
C ASN A 32 0.91 17.47 2.96
N ARG A 33 1.08 17.02 1.71
CA ARG A 33 1.75 17.76 0.64
C ARG A 33 0.77 18.49 -0.27
N GLY A 34 -0.53 18.51 0.05
CA GLY A 34 -1.58 19.12 -0.77
C GLY A 34 -1.85 18.41 -2.10
N LYS A 35 -1.34 17.19 -2.31
CA LYS A 35 -1.51 16.41 -3.54
C LYS A 35 -2.79 15.57 -3.47
N LEU A 36 -3.93 16.25 -3.46
CA LEU A 36 -5.24 15.64 -3.20
C LEU A 36 -5.58 14.50 -4.18
N ASP A 37 -5.34 14.69 -5.48
CA ASP A 37 -5.61 13.65 -6.49
C ASP A 37 -4.87 12.34 -6.19
N LYS A 38 -3.60 12.45 -5.77
CA LYS A 38 -2.76 11.28 -5.44
C LYS A 38 -3.14 10.68 -4.09
N ALA A 39 -3.55 11.51 -3.14
CA ALA A 39 -4.05 11.04 -1.85
C ALA A 39 -5.32 10.20 -2.04
N LYS A 40 -6.24 10.69 -2.87
CA LYS A 40 -7.47 10.01 -3.24
C LYS A 40 -7.20 8.68 -3.93
N GLU A 41 -6.37 8.67 -4.97
CA GLU A 41 -6.01 7.44 -5.68
C GLU A 41 -5.40 6.38 -4.74
N ALA A 42 -4.51 6.81 -3.84
CA ALA A 42 -3.87 5.91 -2.89
C ALA A 42 -4.87 5.36 -1.86
N ILE A 43 -5.76 6.19 -1.32
CA ILE A 43 -6.71 5.73 -0.29
C ILE A 43 -7.82 4.85 -0.85
N ASP A 44 -8.26 5.11 -2.08
CA ASP A 44 -9.25 4.27 -2.77
C ASP A 44 -8.69 2.86 -2.99
N LYS A 45 -7.40 2.76 -3.41
CA LYS A 45 -6.71 1.48 -3.53
C LYS A 45 -6.56 0.77 -2.19
N ALA A 46 -6.30 1.51 -1.11
CA ALA A 46 -6.19 0.94 0.22
C ALA A 46 -7.54 0.44 0.78
N ALA A 47 -8.64 1.14 0.49
CA ALA A 47 -9.97 0.81 0.98
C ALA A 47 -10.51 -0.52 0.41
N VAL A 48 -10.12 -0.90 -0.80
CA VAL A 48 -10.58 -2.14 -1.45
C VAL A 48 -9.64 -3.33 -1.27
N HIS A 49 -8.46 -3.11 -0.69
CA HIS A 49 -7.44 -4.14 -0.57
C HIS A 49 -7.65 -5.00 0.68
N SER A 50 -7.64 -6.33 0.52
CA SER A 50 -8.05 -7.31 1.56
C SER A 50 -7.39 -7.14 2.93
N LYS A 51 -6.13 -6.66 2.97
CA LYS A 51 -5.39 -6.43 4.23
C LYS A 51 -5.69 -5.11 4.91
N THR A 52 -6.14 -4.10 4.17
CA THR A 52 -6.29 -2.72 4.65
C THR A 52 -7.74 -2.27 4.67
N MET A 53 -8.65 -2.98 3.98
CA MET A 53 -10.09 -2.66 3.96
C MET A 53 -10.74 -2.76 5.34
N ASN A 54 -10.20 -3.61 6.23
CA ASN A 54 -10.69 -3.76 7.61
C ASN A 54 -9.83 -3.01 8.63
N ASP A 55 -8.82 -2.25 8.18
CA ASP A 55 -7.97 -1.44 9.05
C ASP A 55 -8.65 -0.10 9.34
N ALA A 56 -8.84 0.22 10.62
CA ALA A 56 -9.42 1.48 11.06
C ALA A 56 -8.62 2.70 10.55
N LYS A 57 -7.30 2.57 10.39
CA LYS A 57 -6.45 3.65 9.86
C LYS A 57 -6.82 4.01 8.42
N THR A 58 -7.18 3.02 7.60
CA THR A 58 -7.60 3.25 6.22
C THR A 58 -8.83 4.15 6.17
N TRP A 59 -9.85 3.86 6.97
CA TRP A 59 -11.08 4.65 6.99
C TRP A 59 -10.91 6.02 7.63
N PHE A 60 -10.03 6.13 8.63
CA PHE A 60 -9.66 7.43 9.18
C PHE A 60 -9.05 8.32 8.09
N TYR A 61 -8.04 7.86 7.36
CA TYR A 61 -7.45 8.64 6.27
C TYR A 61 -8.38 8.81 5.07
N TYR A 62 -9.27 7.85 4.81
CA TYR A 62 -10.32 8.00 3.79
C TYR A 62 -11.17 9.23 4.09
N GLY A 63 -11.67 9.38 5.32
CA GLY A 63 -12.44 10.57 5.73
C GLY A 63 -11.65 11.88 5.80
N ASN A 64 -10.30 11.84 5.85
CA ASN A 64 -9.48 13.06 5.78
C ASN A 64 -9.22 13.53 4.34
N VAL A 65 -9.33 12.62 3.37
CA VAL A 65 -9.04 12.90 1.96
C VAL A 65 -10.28 13.39 1.21
N TYR A 66 -11.46 12.94 1.62
CA TYR A 66 -12.76 13.33 1.07
C TYR A 66 -13.43 14.42 1.91
#